data_AF-V9LHI6-F1
#
_entry.id   AF-V9LHI6-F1
#
_cell.length_a   1.000
_cell.length_b   1.000
_cell.length_c   1.000
_cell.angle_alpha   90.00
_cell.angle_beta   90.00
_cell.angle_gamma   90.00
#
_symmetry.space_group_name_H-M   'P 1'
#
loop_
_entity.id
_entity.type
_entity.pdbx_description
1 polymer ?
#
loop_
_entity_poly.entity_id
_entity_poly.type
_entity_poly.pdbx_seq_one_letter_code
_entity_poly.pdbx_strand_id
1 'polypeptide(L)'
;SPGNGTVVTRKCWMMKAEMYRIVNGVGTRRKPSEDALLDTDGIYDPECNDVGDFHAKQCNGTDVCWCVNSAGVRRTDKGDTDKKCDELVKTFWFRIELRHKPVDSIDENKLIEKITKVVEEYQVAKGYIEKVEYFKDDNTIILDLKQNITVQTPSDLATSAYYLEKDIKDSSFYTTPAGSRSIKA
;
A
#
# COMPACT_ATOMS: atom_id res chain seq x y z
N SER A 1 -0.47 -17.75 -6.63
CA SER A 1 -1.62 -16.81 -6.58
C SER A 1 -2.54 -17.18 -5.45
N PRO A 2 -3.18 -16.21 -4.77
CA PRO A 2 -4.30 -16.55 -3.91
C PRO A 2 -5.38 -17.16 -4.80
N GLY A 3 -5.78 -18.39 -4.50
CA GLY A 3 -6.93 -19.02 -5.13
C GLY A 3 -8.16 -18.16 -4.87
N ASN A 4 -9.02 -18.08 -5.88
CA ASN A 4 -10.32 -17.43 -5.83
C ASN A 4 -11.06 -17.84 -4.53
N GLY A 5 -11.11 -16.96 -3.52
CA GLY A 5 -11.74 -17.21 -2.22
C GLY A 5 -10.95 -16.88 -0.95
N THR A 6 -9.66 -16.51 -1.02
CA THR A 6 -8.92 -16.09 0.18
C THR A 6 -9.16 -14.60 0.48
N VAL A 7 -9.81 -14.31 1.61
CA VAL A 7 -9.85 -12.97 2.22
C VAL A 7 -8.41 -12.51 2.47
N VAL A 8 -7.97 -11.45 1.79
CA VAL A 8 -6.67 -10.82 2.04
C VAL A 8 -6.74 -10.00 3.32
N THR A 9 -5.67 -10.06 4.11
CA THR A 9 -5.52 -9.25 5.32
C THR A 9 -5.57 -7.78 4.94
N ARG A 10 -6.42 -6.99 5.62
CA ARG A 10 -6.50 -5.55 5.39
C ARG A 10 -5.19 -4.85 5.74
N LYS A 11 -4.90 -3.76 5.03
CA LYS A 11 -3.70 -2.94 5.21
C LYS A 11 -3.43 -2.55 6.67
N CYS A 12 -4.45 -2.14 7.43
CA CYS A 12 -4.25 -1.70 8.82
C CYS A 12 -3.67 -2.83 9.68
N TRP A 13 -4.26 -4.03 9.60
CA TRP A 13 -3.75 -5.20 10.33
C TRP A 13 -2.35 -5.63 9.85
N MET A 14 -2.07 -5.53 8.55
CA MET A 14 -0.72 -5.80 8.04
C MET A 14 0.30 -4.85 8.66
N MET A 15 0.01 -3.54 8.65
CA MET A 15 0.86 -2.52 9.28
C MET A 15 1.05 -2.77 10.77
N LYS A 16 -0.03 -3.14 11.49
CA LYS A 16 0.03 -3.48 12.92
C LYS A 16 0.94 -4.67 13.19
N ALA A 17 0.81 -5.73 12.40
CA ALA A 17 1.65 -6.93 12.53
C ALA A 17 3.13 -6.63 12.21
N GLU A 18 3.40 -5.77 11.22
CA GLU A 18 4.75 -5.31 10.93
C GLU A 18 5.37 -4.53 12.09
N MET A 19 4.61 -3.58 12.65
CA MET A 19 5.08 -2.77 13.78
C MET A 19 5.33 -3.61 15.02
N TYR A 20 4.46 -4.57 15.31
CA TYR A 20 4.70 -5.55 16.35
C TYR A 20 6.04 -6.29 16.15
N ARG A 21 6.35 -6.72 14.92
CA ARG A 21 7.64 -7.40 14.63
C ARG A 21 8.84 -6.45 14.78
N ILE A 22 8.71 -5.18 14.39
CA ILE A 22 9.76 -4.16 14.52
C ILE A 22 10.04 -3.87 16.00
N VAL A 23 8.99 -3.64 16.80
CA VAL A 23 9.11 -3.31 18.23
C VAL A 23 9.72 -4.47 19.01
N ASN A 24 9.34 -5.71 18.68
CA ASN A 24 9.84 -6.90 19.37
C ASN A 24 11.16 -7.45 18.79
N GLY A 25 11.77 -6.78 17.80
CA GLY A 25 13.06 -7.18 17.23
C GLY A 25 13.03 -8.50 16.45
N VAL A 26 11.85 -8.95 16.01
CA VAL A 26 11.66 -10.20 15.24
C VAL A 26 11.76 -9.95 13.72
N GLY A 27 11.95 -8.70 13.29
CA GLY A 27 12.10 -8.31 11.89
C GLY A 27 13.55 -8.02 11.45
N THR A 28 13.80 -8.00 10.14
CA THR A 28 15.11 -7.71 9.53
C THR A 28 15.51 -6.22 9.57
N ARG A 29 14.56 -5.32 9.88
CA ARG A 29 14.85 -3.89 10.07
C ARG A 29 15.34 -3.65 11.50
N ARG A 30 16.52 -3.04 11.63
CA ARG A 30 17.03 -2.53 12.91
C ARG A 30 16.03 -1.53 13.49
N LYS A 31 15.83 -1.55 14.82
CA LYS A 31 15.15 -0.49 15.56
C LYS A 31 15.84 0.84 15.20
N PRO A 32 15.14 1.83 14.64
CA PRO A 32 15.73 3.14 14.37
C PRO A 32 16.29 3.72 15.69
N SER A 33 17.46 4.34 15.65
CA SER A 33 18.04 5.04 16.80
C SER A 33 17.11 6.18 17.24
N GLU A 34 17.19 6.57 18.51
CA GLU A 34 16.43 7.71 19.08
C GLU A 34 16.57 8.99 18.23
N ASP A 35 17.74 9.19 17.60
CA ASP A 35 18.05 10.35 16.75
C ASP A 35 17.62 10.19 15.27
N ALA A 36 17.03 9.06 14.89
CA ALA A 36 16.52 8.89 13.54
C ALA A 36 15.25 9.74 13.40
N LEU A 37 15.33 10.82 12.62
CA LEU A 37 14.17 11.52 12.06
C LEU A 37 13.39 10.52 11.20
N LEU A 38 12.58 9.68 11.84
CA LEU A 38 11.62 8.84 11.18
C LEU A 38 10.60 9.79 10.58
N ASP A 39 10.63 9.91 9.25
CA ASP A 39 9.48 10.37 8.50
C ASP A 39 8.36 9.34 8.74
N THR A 40 7.61 9.53 9.83
CA THR A 40 6.59 8.63 10.38
C THR A 40 5.38 8.47 9.45
N ASP A 41 5.37 9.14 8.31
CA ASP A 41 4.23 9.22 7.41
C ASP A 41 4.04 7.94 6.57
N GLY A 42 4.99 7.00 6.58
CA GLY A 42 4.94 5.75 5.84
C GLY A 42 4.56 4.49 6.64
N ILE A 43 5.12 4.30 7.85
CA ILE A 43 4.84 3.14 8.71
C ILE A 43 4.79 3.58 10.18
N TYR A 44 3.70 3.24 10.85
CA TYR A 44 3.41 3.54 12.26
C TYR A 44 2.54 2.42 12.83
N ASP A 45 2.46 2.27 14.16
CA ASP A 45 1.56 1.29 14.80
C ASP A 45 0.13 1.82 14.72
N PRO A 46 -0.73 1.24 13.87
CA PRO A 46 -2.04 1.82 13.62
C PRO A 46 -3.09 1.26 14.59
N GLU A 47 -4.05 2.12 14.90
CA GLU A 47 -5.33 1.77 15.47
C GLU A 47 -6.26 1.29 14.35
N CYS A 48 -6.69 0.04 14.46
CA CYS A 48 -7.57 -0.63 13.50
C CYS A 48 -8.87 -1.01 14.19
N ASN A 49 -9.98 -0.92 13.46
CA ASN A 49 -11.25 -1.45 13.93
C ASN A 49 -11.34 -2.98 13.76
N ASP A 50 -12.46 -3.57 14.18
CA ASP A 50 -12.70 -5.02 14.20
C ASP A 50 -12.70 -5.69 12.82
N VAL A 51 -12.84 -4.91 11.73
CA VAL A 51 -12.79 -5.41 10.35
C VAL A 51 -11.48 -5.10 9.64
N GLY A 52 -10.52 -4.48 10.34
CA GLY A 52 -9.19 -4.17 9.84
C GLY A 52 -9.08 -2.89 9.03
N ASP A 53 -10.08 -2.00 9.11
CA ASP A 53 -9.97 -0.64 8.59
C ASP A 53 -9.29 0.27 9.62
N PHE A 54 -8.69 1.37 9.15
CA PHE A 54 -8.10 2.39 10.02
C PHE A 54 -9.20 3.14 10.80
N HIS A 55 -8.94 3.41 12.08
CA HIS A 55 -9.63 4.51 12.74
C HIS A 55 -9.21 5.84 12.11
N ALA A 56 -10.15 6.78 11.96
CA ALA A 56 -9.89 8.08 11.34
C ALA A 56 -8.87 8.89 12.14
N LYS A 57 -8.92 8.79 13.48
CA LYS A 57 -7.89 9.30 14.39
C LYS A 57 -6.85 8.22 14.64
N GLN A 58 -5.59 8.60 14.59
CA GLN A 58 -4.44 7.78 14.95
C GLN A 58 -3.61 8.53 15.99
N CYS A 59 -3.09 7.83 16.98
CA CYS A 59 -2.25 8.42 18.03
C CYS A 59 -1.00 7.56 18.24
N ASN A 60 0.10 8.17 18.72
CA ASN A 60 1.36 7.46 18.98
C ASN A 60 1.48 6.92 20.42
N GLY A 61 0.38 6.83 21.17
CA GLY A 61 0.38 6.44 22.59
C GLY A 61 0.84 7.52 23.57
N THR A 62 1.15 8.74 23.09
CA THR A 62 1.34 9.96 23.90
C THR A 62 0.24 10.97 23.58
N ASP A 63 0.44 12.25 23.91
CA ASP A 63 -0.49 13.33 23.59
C ASP A 63 -0.35 13.82 22.13
N VAL A 64 -0.05 12.92 21.19
CA VAL A 64 0.15 13.27 19.78
C VAL A 64 -0.71 12.40 18.88
N CYS A 65 -1.67 13.04 18.21
CA CYS A 65 -2.64 12.42 17.32
C CYS A 65 -2.71 13.12 15.95
N TRP A 66 -3.16 12.40 14.93
CA TRP A 66 -3.37 12.90 13.56
C TRP A 66 -4.57 12.21 12.90
N CYS A 67 -5.13 12.83 11.86
CA CYS A 67 -6.18 12.19 11.08
C CYS A 67 -5.57 11.48 9.86
N VAL A 68 -6.13 10.32 9.52
CA VAL A 68 -5.77 9.53 8.34
C VAL A 68 -6.98 9.31 7.42
N ASN A 69 -6.69 9.03 6.15
CA ASN A 69 -7.70 8.54 5.22
C ASN A 69 -7.86 7.01 5.32
N SER A 70 -8.75 6.44 4.52
CA SER A 70 -8.97 4.98 4.45
C SER A 70 -7.75 4.16 3.99
N ALA A 71 -6.71 4.81 3.45
CA ALA A 71 -5.46 4.17 3.08
C ALA A 71 -4.40 4.25 4.20
N GLY A 72 -4.75 4.80 5.37
CA GLY A 72 -3.85 4.97 6.51
C GLY A 72 -2.85 6.13 6.33
N VAL A 73 -3.04 6.99 5.34
CA VAL A 73 -2.15 8.13 5.05
C VAL A 73 -2.63 9.36 5.81
N ARG A 74 -1.71 10.03 6.49
CA ARG A 74 -1.97 11.27 7.25
C ARG A 74 -2.52 12.38 6.36
N ARG A 75 -3.56 13.08 6.84
CA ARG A 75 -4.25 14.18 6.13
C ARG A 75 -4.26 15.51 6.88
N THR A 76 -3.63 15.56 8.05
CA THR A 76 -3.58 16.74 8.91
C THR A 76 -2.23 16.85 9.59
N ASP A 77 -1.90 18.02 10.09
CA ASP A 77 -0.81 18.16 11.06
C ASP A 77 -1.12 17.39 12.35
N LYS A 78 -0.03 17.07 13.08
CA LYS A 78 -0.11 16.46 14.40
C LYS A 78 -0.71 17.45 15.39
N GLY A 79 -1.57 16.97 16.28
CA GLY A 79 -2.18 17.74 17.36
C GLY A 79 -2.26 16.89 18.62
N ASP A 80 -2.94 17.39 19.63
CA ASP A 80 -3.15 16.70 20.89
C ASP A 80 -4.28 15.65 20.83
N THR A 81 -4.64 15.10 21.99
CA THR A 81 -5.67 14.07 22.14
C THR A 81 -7.08 14.56 21.79
N ASP A 82 -7.31 15.87 21.88
CA ASP A 82 -8.57 16.56 21.55
C ASP A 82 -8.78 16.73 20.03
N LYS A 83 -7.79 16.35 19.22
CA LYS A 83 -7.90 16.38 17.76
C LYS A 83 -9.10 15.57 17.27
N LYS A 84 -9.99 16.24 16.54
CA LYS A 84 -11.21 15.66 15.98
C LYS A 84 -10.96 15.13 14.56
N CYS A 85 -11.35 13.89 14.34
CA CYS A 85 -11.32 13.21 13.04
C CYS A 85 -12.68 12.51 12.87
N ASP A 86 -13.70 13.30 12.53
CA ASP A 86 -15.10 12.87 12.61
C ASP A 86 -15.45 11.77 11.59
N GLU A 87 -14.76 11.75 10.44
CA GLU A 87 -15.00 10.78 9.38
C GLU A 87 -13.71 10.22 8.77
N LEU A 88 -13.77 8.94 8.39
CA LEU A 88 -12.71 8.29 7.64
C LEU A 88 -12.86 8.62 6.15
N VAL A 89 -12.12 9.62 5.68
CA VAL A 89 -12.13 10.04 4.28
C VAL A 89 -11.69 8.88 3.37
N LYS A 90 -12.55 8.48 2.43
CA LYS A 90 -12.25 7.40 1.48
C LYS A 90 -11.24 7.84 0.43
N THR A 91 -10.21 7.03 0.23
CA THR A 91 -9.23 7.21 -0.85
C THR A 91 -9.71 6.43 -2.05
N PHE A 92 -9.96 7.11 -3.16
CA PHE A 92 -10.57 6.49 -4.33
C PHE A 92 -9.67 6.49 -5.57
N TRP A 93 -8.55 7.22 -5.54
CA TRP A 93 -7.58 7.26 -6.61
C TRP A 93 -6.18 6.99 -6.05
N PHE A 94 -5.50 6.02 -6.63
CA PHE A 94 -4.13 5.64 -6.30
C PHE A 94 -3.29 5.77 -7.56
N ARG A 95 -2.24 6.60 -7.50
CA ARG A 95 -1.22 6.68 -8.53
C ARG A 95 0.02 5.95 -8.05
N ILE A 96 0.38 4.89 -8.73
CA ILE A 96 1.53 4.06 -8.43
C ILE A 96 2.59 4.31 -9.49
N GLU A 97 3.79 4.65 -9.03
CA GLU A 97 4.94 4.93 -9.87
C GLU A 97 6.00 3.86 -9.66
N LEU A 98 6.28 3.08 -10.71
CA LEU A 98 7.26 2.02 -10.69
C LEU A 98 8.44 2.41 -11.57
N ARG A 99 9.66 2.39 -11.04
CA ARG A 99 10.88 2.59 -11.83
C ARG A 99 11.63 1.29 -12.00
N HIS A 100 12.15 1.04 -13.19
CA HIS A 100 13.03 -0.08 -13.47
C HIS A 100 14.43 0.38 -13.86
N LYS A 101 15.42 -0.53 -13.77
CA LYS A 101 16.77 -0.27 -14.27
C LYS A 101 16.76 -0.19 -15.80
N PRO A 102 17.69 0.56 -16.42
CA PRO A 102 17.80 0.59 -17.88
C PRO A 102 17.91 -0.82 -18.48
N VAL A 103 17.22 -1.03 -19.58
CA VAL A 103 17.25 -2.27 -20.39
C VAL A 103 17.35 -1.89 -21.86
N ASP A 104 17.98 -2.75 -22.68
CA ASP A 104 18.34 -2.42 -24.06
C ASP A 104 17.11 -2.13 -24.95
N SER A 105 16.04 -2.90 -24.76
CA SER A 105 14.77 -2.69 -25.47
C SER A 105 13.59 -3.20 -24.65
N ILE A 106 12.48 -2.46 -24.69
CA ILE A 106 11.19 -2.84 -24.10
C ILE A 106 10.13 -2.80 -25.21
N ASP A 107 9.36 -3.88 -25.31
CA ASP A 107 8.10 -3.88 -26.04
C ASP A 107 7.03 -3.27 -25.12
N GLU A 108 6.67 -2.01 -25.38
CA GLU A 108 5.77 -1.22 -24.53
C GLU A 108 4.38 -1.84 -24.40
N ASN A 109 3.85 -2.39 -25.50
CA ASN A 109 2.54 -3.04 -25.50
C ASN A 109 2.55 -4.29 -24.62
N LYS A 110 3.60 -5.12 -24.73
CA LYS A 110 3.75 -6.30 -23.87
C LYS A 110 3.98 -5.91 -22.41
N LEU A 111 4.71 -4.84 -22.15
CA LEU A 111 4.92 -4.35 -20.79
C LEU A 111 3.58 -3.92 -20.16
N ILE A 112 2.80 -3.11 -20.86
CA ILE A 112 1.47 -2.67 -20.41
C ILE A 112 0.55 -3.87 -20.15
N GLU A 113 0.52 -4.86 -21.05
CA GLU A 113 -0.27 -6.08 -20.88
C GLU A 113 0.18 -6.88 -19.64
N LYS A 114 1.50 -7.06 -19.45
CA LYS A 114 2.07 -7.76 -18.28
C LYS A 114 1.72 -7.03 -16.99
N ILE A 115 1.90 -5.71 -16.92
CA ILE A 115 1.59 -4.90 -15.74
C ILE A 115 0.10 -5.00 -15.39
N THR A 116 -0.78 -4.91 -16.38
CA THR A 116 -2.23 -5.05 -16.17
C THR A 116 -2.57 -6.39 -15.52
N LYS A 117 -2.03 -7.50 -16.06
CA LYS A 117 -2.25 -8.84 -15.51
C LYS A 117 -1.71 -8.99 -14.09
N VAL A 118 -0.51 -8.47 -13.83
CA VAL A 118 0.10 -8.50 -12.49
C VAL A 118 -0.78 -7.78 -11.48
N VAL A 119 -1.31 -6.60 -11.83
CA VAL A 119 -2.18 -5.81 -10.95
C VAL A 119 -3.50 -6.54 -10.64
N GLU A 120 -4.07 -7.23 -11.62
CA GLU A 120 -5.25 -8.09 -11.42
C GLU A 120 -4.99 -9.22 -10.41
N GLU A 121 -3.76 -9.78 -10.34
CA GLU A 121 -3.39 -10.78 -9.34
C GLU A 121 -3.43 -10.25 -7.89
N TYR A 122 -3.33 -8.94 -7.71
CA TYR A 122 -3.52 -8.26 -6.41
C TYR A 122 -4.98 -7.92 -6.13
N GLN A 123 -5.93 -8.59 -6.80
CA GLN A 123 -7.38 -8.41 -6.62
C GLN A 123 -7.89 -7.03 -7.01
N VAL A 124 -7.14 -6.31 -7.85
CA VAL A 124 -7.62 -5.08 -8.48
C VAL A 124 -8.53 -5.47 -9.64
N ALA A 125 -9.82 -5.12 -9.52
CA ALA A 125 -10.75 -5.36 -10.63
C ALA A 125 -10.36 -4.53 -11.85
N LYS A 126 -10.46 -5.11 -13.04
CA LYS A 126 -10.11 -4.45 -14.32
C LYS A 126 -10.80 -3.09 -14.50
N GLY A 127 -12.04 -2.95 -14.04
CA GLY A 127 -12.79 -1.69 -14.09
C GLY A 127 -12.22 -0.56 -13.21
N TYR A 128 -11.28 -0.86 -12.32
CA TYR A 128 -10.57 0.13 -11.51
C TYR A 128 -9.20 0.50 -12.07
N ILE A 129 -8.75 -0.10 -13.17
CA ILE A 129 -7.50 0.28 -13.84
C ILE A 129 -7.83 1.39 -14.84
N GLU A 130 -7.54 2.64 -14.47
CA GLU A 130 -7.83 3.81 -15.32
C GLU A 130 -6.73 4.02 -16.36
N LYS A 131 -5.45 3.84 -15.96
CA LYS A 131 -4.31 4.06 -16.85
C LYS A 131 -3.14 3.14 -16.51
N VAL A 132 -2.47 2.64 -17.55
CA VAL A 132 -1.12 2.05 -17.49
C VAL A 132 -0.29 2.69 -18.59
N GLU A 133 0.76 3.41 -18.24
CA GLU A 133 1.58 4.18 -19.18
C GLU A 133 3.06 3.97 -18.88
N TYR A 134 3.86 3.86 -19.94
CA TYR A 134 5.30 3.73 -19.83
C TYR A 134 6.00 4.97 -20.38
N PHE A 135 6.88 5.53 -19.56
CA PHE A 135 7.75 6.64 -19.89
C PHE A 135 9.16 6.10 -20.07
N LYS A 136 9.59 6.02 -21.34
CA LYS A 136 10.90 5.44 -21.69
C LYS A 136 12.07 6.29 -21.20
N ASP A 137 11.90 7.61 -21.21
CA ASP A 137 12.98 8.57 -20.88
C ASP A 137 13.47 8.45 -19.43
N ASP A 138 12.58 8.06 -18.51
CA ASP A 138 12.86 7.92 -17.08
C ASP A 138 12.72 6.48 -16.57
N ASN A 139 12.49 5.51 -17.46
CA ASN A 139 12.21 4.11 -17.14
C ASN A 139 11.07 3.94 -16.12
N THR A 140 10.03 4.78 -16.22
CA THR A 140 8.93 4.83 -15.27
C THR A 140 7.64 4.28 -15.86
N ILE A 141 6.94 3.46 -15.07
CA ILE A 141 5.59 2.98 -15.35
C ILE A 141 4.65 3.69 -14.38
N ILE A 142 3.64 4.37 -14.92
CA ILE A 142 2.57 4.99 -14.15
C ILE A 142 1.32 4.11 -14.25
N LEU A 143 0.78 3.77 -13.09
CA LEU A 143 -0.45 3.01 -12.92
C LEU A 143 -1.44 3.86 -12.11
N ASP A 144 -2.54 4.28 -12.74
CA ASP A 144 -3.64 4.96 -12.06
C ASP A 144 -4.78 3.97 -11.81
N LEU A 145 -5.10 3.79 -10.52
CA LEU A 145 -6.20 2.96 -10.05
C LEU A 145 -7.30 3.83 -9.46
N LYS A 146 -8.54 3.69 -9.94
CA LYS A 146 -9.67 4.51 -9.53
C LYS A 146 -10.91 3.68 -9.22
N GLN A 147 -11.37 3.77 -7.99
CA GLN A 147 -12.61 3.13 -7.53
C GLN A 147 -13.76 4.13 -7.48
N ASN A 148 -14.98 3.65 -7.70
CA ASN A 148 -16.17 4.47 -7.56
C ASN A 148 -16.53 4.62 -6.07
N ILE A 149 -16.59 5.86 -5.58
CA ILE A 149 -16.81 6.22 -4.16
C ILE A 149 -18.18 5.75 -3.65
N THR A 150 -19.16 5.60 -4.56
CA THR A 150 -20.57 5.36 -4.22
C THR A 150 -20.93 3.89 -4.04
N VAL A 151 -20.08 2.96 -4.51
CA VAL A 151 -20.34 1.53 -4.41
C VAL A 151 -19.66 1.03 -3.14
N GLN A 152 -20.34 0.20 -2.35
CA GLN A 152 -19.66 -0.67 -1.38
C GLN A 152 -18.74 -1.60 -2.19
N THR A 153 -17.54 -1.13 -2.49
CA THR A 153 -16.70 -1.73 -3.52
C THR A 153 -16.13 -3.05 -3.02
N PRO A 154 -16.11 -4.09 -3.86
CA PRO A 154 -15.54 -5.39 -3.48
C PRO A 154 -14.02 -5.39 -3.36
N SER A 155 -13.30 -4.44 -3.98
CA SER A 155 -11.84 -4.33 -3.85
C SER A 155 -11.45 -3.14 -2.98
N ASP A 156 -10.53 -3.41 -2.06
CA ASP A 156 -9.84 -2.40 -1.29
C ASP A 156 -8.50 -2.08 -1.96
N LEU A 157 -8.50 -1.03 -2.79
CA LEU A 157 -7.32 -0.62 -3.55
C LEU A 157 -6.14 -0.24 -2.63
N ALA A 158 -6.39 0.25 -1.40
CA ALA A 158 -5.31 0.54 -0.46
C ALA A 158 -4.60 -0.73 -0.03
N THR A 159 -5.36 -1.79 0.26
CA THR A 159 -4.81 -3.11 0.60
C THR A 159 -4.07 -3.70 -0.60
N SER A 160 -4.65 -3.72 -1.79
CA SER A 160 -4.00 -4.22 -3.01
C SER A 160 -2.67 -3.49 -3.31
N ALA A 161 -2.67 -2.16 -3.25
CA ALA A 161 -1.47 -1.35 -3.46
C ALA A 161 -0.40 -1.64 -2.40
N TYR A 162 -0.80 -1.90 -1.15
CA TYR A 162 0.15 -2.24 -0.09
C TYR A 162 0.80 -3.61 -0.29
N TYR A 163 0.05 -4.61 -0.74
CA TYR A 163 0.64 -5.90 -1.12
C TYR A 163 1.66 -5.76 -2.25
N LEU A 164 1.31 -5.00 -3.31
CA LEU A 164 2.23 -4.73 -4.41
C LEU A 164 3.52 -4.03 -3.92
N GLU A 165 3.38 -2.99 -3.08
CA GLU A 165 4.51 -2.28 -2.48
C GLU A 165 5.46 -3.23 -1.73
N LYS A 166 4.89 -4.18 -1.00
CA LYS A 166 5.65 -5.10 -0.14
C LYS A 166 6.39 -6.16 -0.92
N ASP A 167 5.77 -6.66 -1.98
CA ASP A 167 6.41 -7.57 -2.93
C ASP A 167 7.58 -6.88 -3.65
N ILE A 168 7.43 -5.60 -4.05
CA ILE A 168 8.52 -4.83 -4.68
C ILE A 168 9.69 -4.58 -3.72
N LYS A 169 9.40 -4.40 -2.43
CA LYS A 169 10.42 -4.11 -1.39
C LYS A 169 11.05 -5.37 -0.77
N ASP A 170 10.92 -6.54 -1.41
CA ASP A 170 11.40 -7.84 -0.90
C ASP A 170 10.90 -8.16 0.53
N SER A 171 9.70 -7.67 0.87
CA SER A 171 9.05 -7.82 2.17
C SER A 171 7.67 -8.49 2.02
N SER A 172 7.57 -9.40 1.05
CA SER A 172 6.32 -10.03 0.63
C SER A 172 5.59 -10.71 1.79
N PHE A 173 4.27 -10.55 1.77
CA PHE A 173 3.35 -11.23 2.69
C PHE A 173 2.87 -12.58 2.17
N TYR A 174 3.21 -12.92 0.93
CA TYR A 174 2.86 -14.20 0.34
C TYR A 174 3.93 -15.25 0.68
N THR A 175 3.48 -16.48 0.98
CA THR A 175 4.35 -17.62 1.27
C THR A 175 5.03 -18.19 0.02
N THR A 176 4.58 -17.81 -1.18
CA THR A 176 5.22 -18.18 -2.45
C THR A 176 6.28 -17.15 -2.82
N PRO A 177 7.52 -17.55 -3.17
CA PRO A 177 8.56 -16.59 -3.56
C PRO A 177 8.13 -15.72 -4.75
N ALA A 178 8.49 -14.44 -4.71
CA ALA A 178 8.27 -13.46 -5.79
C ALA A 178 8.93 -13.86 -7.13
N GLY A 179 9.72 -14.94 -7.18
CA GLY A 179 10.36 -15.47 -8.39
C GLY A 179 9.40 -15.90 -9.51
N SER A 180 8.11 -16.07 -9.24
CA SER A 180 7.07 -16.26 -10.28
C SER A 180 6.47 -14.93 -10.79
N ARG A 181 6.74 -13.81 -10.11
CA ARG A 181 6.19 -12.46 -10.36
C ARG A 181 7.25 -11.46 -10.85
N SER A 182 8.42 -11.95 -11.26
CA SER A 182 9.40 -11.12 -11.95
C SER A 182 8.84 -10.73 -13.32
N ILE A 183 8.58 -9.45 -13.53
CA ILE A 183 8.33 -8.91 -14.88
C ILE A 183 9.67 -8.91 -15.61
N LYS A 184 10.06 -10.09 -16.13
CA LYS A 184 11.12 -10.17 -17.13
C LYS A 184 10.53 -9.59 -18.41
N ALA A 185 10.95 -8.38 -18.78
CA ALA A 185 10.69 -7.81 -20.09
C ALA A 185 11.33 -8.72 -21.15
#